data_AF-A0A357MGX1-F1
#
_entry.id   AF-A0A357MGX1-F1
#
_cell.length_a   1.000
_cell.length_b   1.000
_cell.length_c   1.000
_cell.angle_alpha   90.00
_cell.angle_beta   90.00
_cell.angle_gamma   90.00
#
_symmetry.space_group_name_H-M   'P 1'
#
loop_
_entity.id
_entity.type
_entity.pdbx_description
1 polymer ?
#
loop_
_entity_poly.entity_id
_entity_poly.type
_entity_poly.pdbx_seq_one_letter_code
_entity_poly.pdbx_strand_id
1 'polypeptide(L)' 'YVGITRAEEVCTISFAANRRVYGQWQSALPSRFVDELPEAHVEVLTPPGLYGGGFGAAAPGGGAPGGGIE' A
#
# COMPACT_ATOMS: atom_id res chain seq x y z
N TYR A 1 5.99 0.90 16.29
CA TYR A 1 5.58 0.05 17.43
C TYR A 1 4.48 0.71 18.27
N VAL A 2 4.72 1.82 19.01
CA VAL A 2 3.70 2.44 19.90
C VAL A 2 2.39 2.72 19.19
N GLY A 3 2.44 3.29 17.98
CA GLY A 3 1.25 3.67 17.23
C GLY A 3 0.28 2.50 16.97
N ILE A 4 0.80 1.31 16.65
CA ILE A 4 -0.02 0.12 16.39
C ILE A 4 -0.61 -0.40 17.71
N THR A 5 0.18 -0.44 18.79
CA THR A 5 -0.27 -0.90 20.11
C THR A 5 -1.28 0.02 20.79
N ARG A 6 -1.65 1.16 20.17
CA ARG A 6 -2.73 2.03 20.65
C ARG A 6 -4.09 1.62 20.15
N ALA A 7 -4.18 0.87 19.06
CA ALA A 7 -5.44 0.31 18.60
C ALA A 7 -5.83 -0.88 19.48
N GLU A 8 -7.09 -0.94 19.90
CA GLU A 8 -7.61 -2.02 20.73
C GLU A 8 -8.14 -3.18 19.88
N GLU A 9 -8.82 -2.88 18.76
CA GLU A 9 -9.44 -3.88 17.88
C GLU A 9 -8.85 -3.86 16.46
N VAL A 10 -8.86 -2.70 15.79
CA VAL A 10 -8.41 -2.55 14.39
C VAL A 10 -7.50 -1.33 14.25
N CYS A 11 -6.38 -1.49 13.55
CA CYS A 11 -5.45 -0.41 13.22
C CYS A 11 -5.40 -0.18 11.71
N THR A 12 -5.93 0.95 11.24
CA THR A 12 -5.82 1.35 9.83
C THR A 12 -4.61 2.25 9.63
N ILE A 13 -3.72 1.86 8.72
CA ILE A 13 -2.55 2.65 8.32
C ILE A 13 -2.79 3.23 6.93
N SER A 14 -2.68 4.56 6.81
CA SER A 14 -2.85 5.28 5.54
C SER A 14 -1.62 6.12 5.21
N PHE A 15 -1.32 6.27 3.92
CA PHE A 15 -0.29 7.17 3.41
C PHE A 15 -0.80 7.94 2.20
N ALA A 16 -0.09 9.01 1.83
CA ALA A 16 -0.37 9.81 0.65
C ALA A 16 0.87 9.85 -0.25
N ALA A 17 0.69 9.56 -1.54
CA ALA A 17 1.77 9.59 -2.53
C ALA A 17 2.37 10.99 -2.72
N ASN A 18 1.58 12.05 -2.50
CA ASN A 18 2.04 13.43 -2.54
C ASN A 18 1.51 14.20 -1.33
N ARG A 19 2.35 15.05 -0.74
CA ARG A 19 1.96 15.94 0.37
C ARG A 19 2.39 17.37 0.05
N ARG A 20 1.58 18.33 0.51
CA ARG A 20 1.95 19.74 0.48
C ARG A 20 2.76 20.06 1.72
N VAL A 21 4.06 20.27 1.56
CA VAL A 21 4.99 20.56 2.65
C VAL A 21 5.61 21.92 2.38
N TYR A 22 5.46 22.86 3.31
CA TYR A 22 5.89 24.26 3.14
C TYR A 22 5.39 24.91 1.84
N GLY A 23 4.15 24.61 1.44
CA GLY A 23 3.51 25.17 0.26
C GLY A 23 3.83 24.45 -1.06
N GLN A 24 4.84 23.57 -1.09
CA GLN A 24 5.26 22.82 -2.28
C GLN A 24 4.72 21.40 -2.28
N TRP A 25 4.42 20.87 -3.46
CA TRP A 25 4.11 19.45 -3.63
C TRP A 25 5.39 18.62 -3.57
N GLN A 26 5.40 17.60 -2.72
CA GLN A 26 6.49 16.66 -2.60
C GLN A 26 5.94 15.25 -2.69
N SER A 27 6.57 14.43 -3.53
CA SER A 27 6.33 12.99 -3.55
C SER A 27 6.81 12.38 -2.26
N ALA A 28 5.99 11.51 -1.68
CA ALA A 28 6.25 10.84 -0.43
C ALA A 28 6.15 9.34 -0.65
N LEU A 29 7.32 8.68 -0.63
CA LEU A 29 7.37 7.23 -0.54
C LEU A 29 6.73 6.80 0.78
N PRO A 30 6.00 5.69 0.80
CA PRO A 30 5.39 5.28 2.06
C PRO A 30 6.39 4.61 2.99
N SER A 31 5.95 4.42 4.23
CA SER A 31 6.87 4.07 5.32
C SER A 31 7.38 2.64 5.15
N ARG A 32 8.71 2.46 5.26
CA ARG A 32 9.36 1.13 5.31
C ARG A 32 8.73 0.18 6.34
N PHE A 33 8.18 0.74 7.43
CA PHE A 33 7.59 -0.06 8.50
C PHE A 33 6.30 -0.76 8.10
N VAL A 34 5.67 -0.34 7.00
CA VAL A 34 4.53 -1.08 6.49
C VAL A 34 5.05 -2.47 6.04
N ASP A 35 6.26 -2.57 5.43
CA ASP A 35 6.80 -3.78 4.76
C ASP A 35 7.30 -4.79 5.78
N GLU A 36 7.58 -4.29 6.98
CA GLU A 36 8.00 -5.08 8.12
C GLU A 36 6.80 -5.75 8.83
N LEU A 37 5.55 -5.43 8.45
CA LEU A 37 4.37 -6.04 9.07
C LEU A 37 4.10 -7.46 8.53
N PRO A 38 3.71 -8.42 9.39
CA PRO A 38 3.36 -9.76 8.94
C PRO A 38 2.13 -9.74 8.02
N GLU A 39 2.27 -10.25 6.79
CA GLU A 39 1.21 -10.25 5.76
C GLU A 39 -0.08 -10.96 6.23
N ALA A 40 0.04 -11.99 7.07
CA ALA A 40 -1.11 -12.72 7.61
C ALA A 40 -2.06 -11.87 8.48
N HIS A 41 -1.61 -10.70 8.94
CA HIS A 41 -2.39 -9.78 9.77
C HIS A 41 -2.71 -8.46 9.07
N VAL A 42 -2.42 -8.35 7.77
CA VAL A 42 -2.57 -7.12 7.00
C VAL A 42 -3.53 -7.34 5.84
N GLU A 43 -4.59 -6.54 5.82
CA GLU A 43 -5.48 -6.43 4.65
C GLU A 43 -5.10 -5.18 3.86
N VAL A 44 -4.78 -5.34 2.57
CA VAL A 44 -4.39 -4.23 1.69
C VAL A 44 -5.63 -3.68 0.99
N LEU A 45 -6.05 -2.49 1.41
CA LEU A 45 -7.19 -1.77 0.80
C LEU A 45 -6.78 -0.87 -0.39
N THR A 46 -5.48 -0.79 -0.70
CA THR A 46 -4.96 0.12 -1.72
C THR A 46 -5.08 -0.51 -3.12
N PRO A 47 -5.62 0.21 -4.13
CA PRO A 47 -5.68 -0.30 -5.49
C PRO A 47 -4.28 -0.57 -6.07
N PRO A 48 -4.09 -1.67 -6.83
CA PRO A 48 -2.82 -1.94 -7.50
C PRO A 48 -2.46 -0.79 -8.46
N GLY A 49 -1.26 -0.24 -8.31
CA GLY A 49 -0.75 0.88 -9.13
C GLY A 49 -0.66 2.24 -8.42
N LEU A 50 -1.29 2.42 -7.24
CA LEU A 50 -1.04 3.62 -6.41
C LEU A 50 0.31 3.56 -5.68
N TYR A 51 0.92 2.38 -5.65
CA TYR A 51 2.22 2.09 -5.07
C TYR A 51 3.08 1.37 -6.11
N GLY A 52 4.17 2.00 -6.54
CA GLY A 52 5.14 1.37 -7.43
C GLY A 52 6.06 0.45 -6.63
N GLY A 53 5.77 -0.85 -6.66
CA GLY A 53 6.71 -1.92 -6.30
C GLY A 53 7.01 -2.12 -4.81
N GLY A 54 6.72 -3.33 -4.31
CA GLY A 54 7.18 -3.81 -2.99
C GLY A 54 6.14 -3.65 -1.89
N PHE A 55 5.20 -4.58 -1.87
CA PHE A 55 4.46 -5.19 -0.76
C PHE A 55 3.95 -6.48 -1.34
N GLY A 56 4.07 -7.62 -0.65
CA GLY A 56 3.61 -8.94 -1.09
C GLY A 56 2.41 -8.88 -2.01
N ALA A 57 2.68 -8.75 -3.31
CA ALA A 57 1.67 -8.63 -4.32
C ALA A 57 1.16 -10.04 -4.50
N ALA A 58 0.27 -10.44 -3.60
CA ALA A 58 -0.90 -11.21 -3.97
C ALA A 58 -1.56 -10.42 -5.09
N ALA A 59 -1.04 -10.61 -6.30
CA ALA A 59 -1.79 -10.44 -7.51
C ALA A 59 -3.09 -11.24 -7.28
N PRO A 60 -4.28 -10.65 -7.41
CA PRO A 60 -5.44 -11.48 -7.64
C PRO A 60 -5.11 -12.26 -8.91
N GLY A 61 -4.89 -13.57 -8.77
CA GLY A 61 -4.68 -14.47 -9.88
C GLY A 61 -5.83 -14.32 -10.86
N GLY A 62 -5.56 -13.68 -11.99
CA GLY A 62 -6.46 -13.52 -13.11
C GLY A 62 -5.61 -13.67 -14.36
N GLY A 63 -5.51 -14.91 -14.84
CA GLY A 63 -4.73 -15.26 -16.02
C GLY A 63 -5.09 -14.42 -17.24
N ALA A 64 -4.08 -14.16 -18.06
CA ALA A 64 -4.26 -13.58 -19.37
C ALA A 64 -5.21 -14.44 -20.23
N PRO A 65 -6.08 -13.78 -21.02
CA PRO A 65 -6.26 -14.10 -22.42
C PRO A 65 -5.58 -12.95 -23.18
N GLY A 66 -4.58 -13.16 -24.04
CA GLY A 66 -4.61 -14.14 -25.10
C GLY A 66 -5.75 -13.79 -26.06
N GLY A 67 -5.56 -12.77 -26.90
CA GLY A 67 -6.53 -12.46 -27.96
C GLY A 67 -6.33 -11.07 -28.55
N GLY A 68 -5.61 -11.00 -29.67
CA GLY A 68 -5.67 -9.82 -30.53
C GLY A 68 -7.03 -9.72 -31.22
N ILE A 69 -7.47 -8.50 -31.45
CA ILE A 69 -8.30 -8.08 -32.59
C ILE A 69 -8.11 -6.57 -32.75
N GLU A 70 -7.57 -6.22 -33.92
CA GLU A 70 -7.66 -4.93 -34.63
C GLU A 70 -6.96 -3.69 -34.03
#